data_AF-A0A0A1F8P4-F1
#
_entry.id   AF-A0A0A1F8P4-F1
#
_cell.length_a   1.000
_cell.length_b   1.000
_cell.length_c   1.000
_cell.angle_alpha   90.00
_cell.angle_beta   90.00
_cell.angle_gamma   90.00
#
_symmetry.space_group_name_H-M   'P 1'
#
loop_
_entity.id
_entity.type
_entity.pdbx_description
1 polymer ?
#
loop_
_entity_poly.entity_id
_entity_poly.type
_entity_poly.pdbx_seq_one_letter_code
_entity_poly.pdbx_strand_id
1 'polypeptide(L)'
;MRDKKNISLSLVIVLVLAACGGGDEGSVSPAPVPVATAAGKAVDGYLGAASVLCDTNNNGVADAGEVTAITDMQGNFTFSPACASPMVVSGGTSIDTGLSFRGLLTAPFGSVVVTPLTSLMANGGLTAIQVASALGLPAGTDVTRIDPAAKNANGGPLNANLLKSTLAMQQIIQQVADTLGSLAQNTSPSAIQAIYSEVGKAVVTTLTASSSSQLIDGSGSVSPLLASGIVLQSVTNIATTANPVLDGVKDSIGAYSPVSVSALISGAVATEATTLAQSSDAALADLTKSLQSNPTIANATFQLAALLTTSNQNKVDLTNLNADLAQLVGTSSANAAAAGAAVLLDTSVQAGRAGIPVPSVTVSSWSQPSNYLAIQNDSIKLDGNSYTLSQFMSGVTLTQKPSLIDTISLGFIVNGAPIPKNGSGAMTTRISLGAELTDTGNSGRVLQFILDQADVTVDSNQQLSISVPAGAKLYIYSRTSHGVGANMTLPNVTAKQFVSIANNELTFSVGNILQRIFAAVQAQSSSSGQATPSLQNITGTFNLKLVVSNLAIQSQESGAVTGFSIMVGGSNQPAVNGQGIQGIFTVH
;
A
#
# COMPACT_ATOMS: atom_id res chain seq x y z
N MET A 1 -16.17 -17.26 63.52
CA MET A 1 -16.01 -18.47 64.35
C MET A 1 -15.24 -19.50 63.54
N ARG A 2 -14.31 -20.19 64.18
CA ARG A 2 -13.44 -21.23 63.61
C ARG A 2 -14.27 -22.27 62.84
N ASP A 3 -13.78 -22.76 61.71
CA ASP A 3 -13.30 -24.15 61.66
C ASP A 3 -12.52 -24.53 60.40
N LYS A 4 -11.53 -25.38 60.65
CA LYS A 4 -10.62 -26.04 59.73
C LYS A 4 -11.35 -27.12 58.92
N LYS A 5 -10.92 -27.40 57.68
CA LYS A 5 -10.43 -28.74 57.24
C LYS A 5 -10.15 -28.82 55.72
N ASN A 6 -8.93 -29.32 55.44
CA ASN A 6 -8.54 -30.32 54.43
C ASN A 6 -8.69 -29.95 52.94
N ILE A 7 -7.58 -29.69 52.22
CA ILE A 7 -6.71 -30.65 51.50
C ILE A 7 -7.50 -31.50 50.50
N SER A 8 -7.31 -31.22 49.19
CA SER A 8 -7.11 -32.26 48.19
C SER A 8 -6.45 -31.70 46.93
N LEU A 9 -5.15 -31.96 46.84
CA LEU A 9 -4.32 -31.87 45.63
C LEU A 9 -4.51 -33.21 44.89
N SER A 10 -4.91 -33.20 43.62
CA SER A 10 -4.93 -34.42 42.79
C SER A 10 -4.29 -34.16 41.45
N LEU A 11 -2.99 -34.44 41.43
CA LEU A 11 -2.17 -34.71 40.27
C LEU A 11 -2.28 -36.22 40.01
N VAL A 12 -2.84 -36.64 38.87
CA VAL A 12 -2.84 -38.05 38.44
C VAL A 12 -2.05 -38.13 37.14
N ILE A 13 -0.80 -38.55 37.26
CA ILE A 13 0.05 -38.99 36.17
C ILE A 13 0.07 -40.51 36.22
N VAL A 14 -0.48 -41.15 35.20
CA VAL A 14 -0.42 -42.60 35.00
C VAL A 14 0.88 -42.93 34.27
N LEU A 15 1.83 -43.52 34.99
CA LEU A 15 3.03 -44.15 34.43
C LEU A 15 2.70 -45.61 34.11
N VAL A 16 2.77 -45.99 32.82
CA VAL A 16 2.79 -47.40 32.41
C VAL A 16 4.24 -47.78 32.12
N LEU A 17 4.81 -48.64 32.97
CA LEU A 17 6.04 -49.35 32.69
C LEU A 17 5.73 -50.56 31.81
N ALA A 18 6.35 -50.62 30.63
CA ALA A 18 6.61 -51.86 29.92
C ALA A 18 8.12 -51.95 29.67
N ALA A 19 8.69 -53.08 30.08
CA ALA A 19 10.12 -53.33 30.14
C ALA A 19 10.67 -53.94 28.85
N CYS A 20 11.96 -53.67 28.64
CA CYS A 20 13.00 -54.56 28.09
C CYS A 20 12.84 -55.13 26.66
N GLY A 21 13.64 -54.58 25.75
CA GLY A 21 14.11 -55.22 24.51
C GLY A 21 15.29 -54.41 23.97
N GLY A 22 16.50 -54.99 23.97
CA GLY A 22 17.75 -54.27 23.73
C GLY A 22 18.19 -54.16 22.27
N GLY A 23 19.19 -53.28 22.07
CA GLY A 23 20.17 -53.33 20.97
C GLY A 23 19.81 -52.55 19.70
N ASP A 24 20.24 -51.30 19.59
CA ASP A 24 21.21 -50.83 18.58
C ASP A 24 21.43 -49.31 18.73
N GLU A 25 22.69 -48.88 18.66
CA GLU A 25 23.09 -47.47 18.73
C GLU A 25 22.71 -46.73 17.44
N GLY A 26 21.46 -46.30 17.37
CA GLY A 26 20.99 -45.31 16.41
C GLY A 26 20.49 -44.09 17.17
N SER A 27 21.22 -42.97 17.08
CA SER A 27 20.81 -41.67 17.63
C SER A 27 19.46 -41.24 17.04
N VAL A 28 18.34 -41.63 17.67
CA VAL A 28 17.01 -41.19 17.26
C VAL A 28 16.87 -39.75 17.72
N SER A 29 17.06 -38.83 16.76
CA SER A 29 16.71 -37.42 16.91
C SER A 29 15.27 -37.31 17.44
N PRO A 30 14.99 -36.53 18.51
CA PRO A 30 13.64 -36.39 19.01
C PRO A 30 12.71 -35.92 17.89
N ALA A 31 11.56 -36.58 17.76
CA ALA A 31 10.54 -36.20 16.78
C ALA A 31 10.20 -34.70 16.95
N PRO A 32 10.17 -33.89 15.87
CA PRO A 32 9.88 -32.47 15.99
C PRO A 32 8.50 -32.29 16.63
N VAL A 33 8.44 -31.52 17.71
CA VAL A 33 7.16 -31.08 18.29
C VAL A 33 6.45 -30.28 17.19
N PRO A 34 5.20 -30.62 16.80
CA PRO A 34 4.49 -29.89 15.76
C PRO A 34 4.32 -28.43 16.22
N VAL A 35 4.99 -27.52 15.52
CA VAL A 35 4.84 -26.08 15.72
C VAL A 35 3.47 -25.69 15.19
N ALA A 36 2.60 -25.15 16.05
CA ALA A 36 1.27 -24.70 15.62
C ALA A 36 1.41 -23.62 14.55
N THR A 37 0.62 -23.72 13.47
CA THR A 37 0.57 -22.74 12.38
C THR A 37 -0.74 -21.96 12.44
N ALA A 38 -0.68 -20.64 12.25
CA ALA A 38 -1.87 -19.80 12.07
C ALA A 38 -1.94 -19.32 10.62
N ALA A 39 -3.13 -19.33 10.03
CA ALA A 39 -3.39 -18.84 8.69
C ALA A 39 -4.49 -17.79 8.72
N GLY A 40 -4.42 -16.84 7.80
CA GLY A 40 -5.45 -15.82 7.64
C GLY A 40 -5.40 -15.17 6.27
N LYS A 41 -6.27 -14.18 6.08
CA LYS A 41 -6.36 -13.40 4.85
C LYS A 41 -6.28 -11.90 5.11
N ALA A 42 -5.54 -11.16 4.29
CA ALA A 42 -5.59 -9.71 4.26
C ALA A 42 -6.51 -9.23 3.13
N VAL A 43 -7.51 -8.40 3.46
CA VAL A 43 -8.60 -8.06 2.53
C VAL A 43 -9.00 -6.58 2.58
N ASP A 44 -8.69 -5.89 1.49
CA ASP A 44 -9.20 -4.57 1.03
C ASP A 44 -9.44 -4.65 -0.50
N GLY A 45 -10.20 -5.69 -0.89
CA GLY A 45 -9.82 -6.52 -2.04
C GLY A 45 -8.59 -7.36 -1.67
N TYR A 46 -8.50 -8.62 -2.10
CA TYR A 46 -7.39 -9.47 -1.64
C TYR A 46 -6.05 -8.73 -1.80
N LEU A 47 -5.29 -8.60 -0.72
CA LEU A 47 -4.02 -7.88 -0.77
C LEU A 47 -2.92 -8.87 -1.13
N GLY A 48 -2.36 -8.76 -2.32
CA GLY A 48 -1.23 -9.57 -2.78
C GLY A 48 0.10 -8.96 -2.38
N ALA A 49 1.04 -9.80 -1.95
CA ALA A 49 2.40 -9.41 -1.56
C ALA A 49 2.48 -8.35 -0.44
N ALA A 50 1.44 -8.24 0.38
CA ALA A 50 1.44 -7.38 1.57
C ALA A 50 2.26 -8.01 2.70
N SER A 51 2.91 -7.16 3.50
CA SER A 51 3.59 -7.59 4.72
C SER A 51 2.59 -7.74 5.84
N VAL A 52 2.62 -8.86 6.54
CA VAL A 52 1.81 -9.15 7.71
C VAL A 52 2.73 -9.32 8.92
N LEU A 53 2.65 -8.42 9.87
CA LEU A 53 3.40 -8.44 11.12
C LEU A 53 2.54 -9.08 12.22
N CYS A 54 3.14 -10.00 12.98
CA CYS A 54 2.65 -10.38 14.30
C CYS A 54 3.20 -9.38 15.33
N ASP A 55 2.41 -8.39 15.70
CA ASP A 55 2.82 -7.23 16.49
C ASP A 55 2.79 -7.56 17.99
N THR A 56 3.90 -8.10 18.50
CA THR A 56 4.02 -8.61 19.86
C THR A 56 4.16 -7.51 20.90
N ASN A 57 4.62 -6.33 20.51
CA ASN A 57 4.80 -5.19 21.40
C ASN A 57 3.74 -4.07 21.23
N ASN A 58 2.82 -4.23 20.28
CA ASN A 58 1.72 -3.32 19.96
C ASN A 58 2.18 -1.93 19.50
N ASN A 59 3.31 -1.82 18.81
CA ASN A 59 3.80 -0.54 18.29
C ASN A 59 3.49 -0.34 16.79
N GLY A 60 2.95 -1.35 16.11
CA GLY A 60 2.59 -1.31 14.69
C GLY A 60 3.76 -1.32 13.71
N VAL A 61 4.99 -1.55 14.19
CA VAL A 61 6.24 -1.49 13.41
C VAL A 61 6.98 -2.81 13.58
N ALA A 62 7.42 -3.40 12.47
CA ALA A 62 8.16 -4.66 12.54
C ALA A 62 9.52 -4.47 13.23
N ASP A 63 9.63 -4.96 14.46
CA ASP A 63 10.85 -4.89 15.25
C ASP A 63 11.71 -6.16 15.18
N ALA A 64 12.96 -6.03 15.63
CA ALA A 64 13.86 -7.16 15.75
C ALA A 64 13.29 -8.23 16.71
N GLY A 65 13.05 -9.43 16.17
CA GLY A 65 12.49 -10.56 16.92
C GLY A 65 11.01 -10.80 16.67
N GLU A 66 10.32 -9.90 15.97
CA GLU A 66 8.94 -10.10 15.56
C GLU A 66 8.84 -10.89 14.24
N VAL A 67 7.76 -11.67 14.12
CA VAL A 67 7.54 -12.54 12.97
C VAL A 67 6.73 -11.80 11.92
N THR A 68 7.20 -11.86 10.68
CA THR A 68 6.48 -11.36 9.51
C THR A 68 6.12 -12.49 8.55
N ALA A 69 5.05 -12.30 7.79
CA ALA A 69 4.63 -13.13 6.68
C ALA A 69 4.31 -12.26 5.46
N ILE A 70 4.29 -12.84 4.27
CA ILE A 70 3.89 -12.16 3.04
C ILE A 70 2.63 -12.81 2.50
N THR A 71 1.68 -12.01 2.04
CA THR A 71 0.45 -12.54 1.44
C THR A 71 0.65 -13.03 0.01
N ASP A 72 -0.04 -14.11 -0.36
CA ASP A 72 -0.12 -14.55 -1.75
C ASP A 72 -1.14 -13.74 -2.57
N MET A 73 -1.32 -14.10 -3.85
CA MET A 73 -2.24 -13.42 -4.78
C MET A 73 -3.73 -13.67 -4.47
N GLN A 74 -4.05 -14.38 -3.38
CA GLN A 74 -5.40 -14.56 -2.83
C GLN A 74 -5.49 -14.00 -1.40
N GLY A 75 -4.52 -13.17 -1.02
CA GLY A 75 -4.44 -12.53 0.29
C GLY A 75 -4.07 -13.47 1.42
N ASN A 76 -3.76 -14.75 1.16
CA ASN A 76 -3.48 -15.71 2.23
C ASN A 76 -2.08 -15.46 2.80
N PHE A 77 -1.96 -15.55 4.12
CA PHE A 77 -0.69 -15.59 4.82
C PHE A 77 -0.69 -16.73 5.84
N THR A 78 0.51 -17.18 6.21
CA THR A 78 0.69 -18.19 7.26
C THR A 78 1.85 -17.81 8.17
N PHE A 79 1.69 -18.07 9.47
CA PHE A 79 2.71 -17.92 10.49
C PHE A 79 3.11 -19.29 11.01
N SER A 80 4.42 -19.50 11.15
CA SER A 80 5.02 -20.66 11.81
C SER A 80 6.22 -20.19 12.63
N PRO A 81 6.11 -20.06 13.96
CA PRO A 81 4.96 -20.41 14.80
C PRO A 81 3.74 -19.50 14.62
N ALA A 82 2.57 -19.99 15.00
CA ALA A 82 1.30 -19.26 15.00
C ALA A 82 1.43 -17.91 15.72
N CYS A 83 0.89 -16.85 15.11
CA CYS A 83 0.85 -15.53 15.74
C CYS A 83 -0.07 -15.53 16.96
N ALA A 84 0.45 -15.03 18.08
CA ALA A 84 -0.26 -14.95 19.37
C ALA A 84 -0.62 -13.50 19.78
N SER A 85 -0.53 -12.56 18.84
CA SER A 85 -0.66 -11.12 19.08
C SER A 85 -1.57 -10.47 18.01
N PRO A 86 -1.92 -9.18 18.14
CA PRO A 86 -2.55 -8.44 17.05
C PRO A 86 -1.71 -8.52 15.78
N MET A 87 -2.39 -8.46 14.64
CA MET A 87 -1.75 -8.48 13.34
C MET A 87 -1.83 -7.11 12.68
N VAL A 88 -0.79 -6.77 11.95
CA VAL A 88 -0.67 -5.50 11.24
C VAL A 88 -0.29 -5.79 9.79
N VAL A 89 -1.10 -5.31 8.84
CA VAL A 89 -0.87 -5.46 7.40
C VAL A 89 -0.53 -4.12 6.79
N SER A 90 0.57 -4.08 6.04
CA SER A 90 1.01 -2.90 5.30
C SER A 90 1.55 -3.26 3.92
N GLY A 91 1.45 -2.31 2.98
CA GLY A 91 1.86 -2.48 1.60
C GLY A 91 1.05 -3.53 0.83
N GLY A 92 1.63 -4.03 -0.26
CA GLY A 92 0.96 -4.93 -1.19
C GLY A 92 0.06 -4.20 -2.20
N THR A 93 -0.62 -4.98 -3.02
CA THR A 93 -1.50 -4.50 -4.09
C THR A 93 -2.87 -5.17 -3.95
N SER A 94 -3.95 -4.39 -4.00
CA SER A 94 -5.29 -4.95 -4.06
C SER A 94 -5.49 -5.62 -5.42
N ILE A 95 -5.77 -6.92 -5.41
CA ILE A 95 -5.87 -7.74 -6.61
C ILE A 95 -7.05 -7.33 -7.48
N ASP A 96 -8.16 -6.88 -6.87
CA ASP A 96 -9.36 -6.50 -7.61
C ASP A 96 -9.19 -5.13 -8.30
N THR A 97 -8.44 -4.19 -7.72
CA THR A 97 -8.26 -2.84 -8.29
C THR A 97 -6.94 -2.64 -9.02
N GLY A 98 -5.93 -3.45 -8.72
CA GLY A 98 -4.54 -3.27 -9.17
C GLY A 98 -3.83 -2.07 -8.54
N LEU A 99 -4.40 -1.46 -7.51
CA LEU A 99 -3.83 -0.32 -6.80
C LEU A 99 -2.99 -0.78 -5.60
N SER A 100 -1.88 -0.09 -5.36
CA SER A 100 -1.08 -0.31 -4.15
C SER A 100 -1.86 0.08 -2.91
N PHE A 101 -1.81 -0.75 -1.88
CA PHE A 101 -2.42 -0.42 -0.59
C PHE A 101 -1.52 0.57 0.17
N ARG A 102 -2.11 1.71 0.56
CA ARG A 102 -1.37 2.85 1.16
C ARG A 102 -1.56 2.96 2.67
N GLY A 103 -2.58 2.31 3.21
CA GLY A 103 -2.96 2.37 4.62
C GLY A 103 -2.26 1.34 5.49
N LEU A 104 -2.83 1.15 6.67
CA LEU A 104 -2.50 0.10 7.63
C LEU A 104 -3.79 -0.62 7.99
N LEU A 105 -3.82 -1.95 7.87
CA LEU A 105 -4.92 -2.75 8.43
C LEU A 105 -4.44 -3.43 9.70
N THR A 106 -5.28 -3.45 10.71
CA THR A 106 -4.99 -4.15 11.96
C THR A 106 -6.08 -5.16 12.28
N ALA A 107 -5.75 -6.19 13.04
CA ALA A 107 -6.72 -7.15 13.52
C ALA A 107 -6.41 -7.59 14.95
N PRO A 108 -7.44 -7.77 15.80
CA PRO A 108 -7.24 -8.27 17.14
C PRO A 108 -6.72 -9.71 17.10
N PHE A 109 -6.05 -10.11 18.19
CA PHE A 109 -5.58 -11.49 18.36
C PHE A 109 -6.70 -12.50 18.08
N GLY A 110 -6.34 -13.55 17.35
CA GLY A 110 -7.23 -14.66 17.01
C GLY A 110 -8.10 -14.42 15.77
N SER A 111 -8.12 -13.22 15.19
CA SER A 111 -8.77 -12.98 13.89
C SER A 111 -8.15 -13.85 12.79
N VAL A 112 -8.97 -14.34 11.86
CA VAL A 112 -8.49 -15.06 10.65
C VAL A 112 -8.57 -14.20 9.39
N VAL A 113 -9.05 -12.97 9.53
CA VAL A 113 -9.08 -11.95 8.48
C VAL A 113 -8.54 -10.64 9.02
N VAL A 114 -7.80 -9.90 8.19
CA VAL A 114 -7.30 -8.56 8.47
C VAL A 114 -7.92 -7.62 7.44
N THR A 115 -8.82 -6.76 7.89
CA THR A 115 -9.70 -5.92 7.06
C THR A 115 -9.82 -4.51 7.64
N PRO A 116 -10.36 -3.54 6.88
CA PRO A 116 -10.75 -2.24 7.43
C PRO A 116 -11.65 -2.37 8.68
N LEU A 117 -12.52 -3.38 8.74
CA LEU A 117 -13.45 -3.57 9.85
C LEU A 117 -12.78 -4.14 11.11
N THR A 118 -11.85 -5.09 10.95
CA THR A 118 -11.06 -5.59 12.10
C THR A 118 -10.14 -4.52 12.64
N SER A 119 -9.74 -3.56 11.80
CA SER A 119 -8.91 -2.42 12.21
C SER A 119 -9.63 -1.54 13.22
N LEU A 120 -10.94 -1.35 13.05
CA LEU A 120 -11.78 -0.60 14.00
C LEU A 120 -11.85 -1.29 15.37
N MET A 121 -11.74 -2.61 15.41
CA MET A 121 -11.68 -3.38 16.65
C MET A 121 -10.31 -3.26 17.33
N ALA A 122 -9.24 -3.44 16.56
CA ALA A 122 -7.88 -3.43 17.07
C ALA A 122 -7.40 -2.02 17.51
N ASN A 123 -7.74 -0.98 16.74
CA ASN A 123 -7.23 0.38 16.98
C ASN A 123 -7.98 1.17 18.07
N GLY A 124 -9.19 0.75 18.43
CA GLY A 124 -10.04 1.55 19.34
C GLY A 124 -11.04 0.77 20.18
N GLY A 125 -10.98 -0.57 20.16
CA GLY A 125 -11.71 -1.41 21.10
C GLY A 125 -13.20 -1.59 20.81
N LEU A 126 -13.67 -1.27 19.59
CA LEU A 126 -15.03 -1.67 19.20
C LEU A 126 -15.16 -3.19 19.22
N THR A 127 -16.26 -3.68 19.76
CA THR A 127 -16.65 -5.09 19.65
C THR A 127 -17.17 -5.39 18.25
N ALA A 128 -17.11 -6.66 17.83
CA ALA A 128 -17.68 -7.08 16.54
C ALA A 128 -19.17 -6.69 16.40
N ILE A 129 -19.92 -6.71 17.51
CA ILE A 129 -21.33 -6.30 17.55
C ILE A 129 -21.49 -4.81 17.27
N GLN A 130 -20.66 -3.96 17.89
CA GLN A 130 -20.69 -2.51 17.65
C GLN A 130 -20.31 -2.18 16.21
N VAL A 131 -19.29 -2.85 15.65
CA VAL A 131 -18.92 -2.69 14.24
C VAL A 131 -20.08 -3.11 13.33
N ALA A 132 -20.69 -4.27 13.56
CA ALA A 132 -21.81 -4.73 12.76
C ALA A 132 -23.01 -3.77 12.83
N SER A 133 -23.36 -3.29 14.02
CA SER A 133 -24.45 -2.34 14.23
C SER A 133 -24.21 -1.00 13.53
N ALA A 134 -23.00 -0.45 13.65
CA ALA A 134 -22.62 0.82 13.05
C ALA A 134 -22.62 0.79 11.52
N LEU A 135 -22.50 -0.39 10.91
CA LEU A 135 -22.38 -0.57 9.46
C LEU A 135 -23.58 -1.26 8.82
N GLY A 136 -24.72 -1.33 9.53
CA GLY A 136 -25.95 -1.87 8.97
C GLY A 136 -25.87 -3.36 8.66
N LEU A 137 -24.90 -4.07 9.23
CA LEU A 137 -24.67 -5.48 8.96
C LEU A 137 -25.68 -6.35 9.72
N PRO A 138 -26.04 -7.53 9.19
CA PRO A 138 -26.92 -8.47 9.89
C PRO A 138 -26.39 -8.79 11.30
N ALA A 139 -27.32 -8.88 12.26
CA ALA A 139 -26.98 -9.23 13.63
C ALA A 139 -26.24 -10.58 13.69
N GLY A 140 -25.14 -10.63 14.45
CA GLY A 140 -24.30 -11.83 14.56
C GLY A 140 -23.23 -11.98 13.46
N THR A 141 -23.09 -11.01 12.55
CA THR A 141 -21.96 -10.98 11.59
C THR A 141 -20.63 -10.90 12.34
N ASP A 142 -19.83 -11.97 12.29
CA ASP A 142 -18.49 -12.00 12.89
C ASP A 142 -17.42 -11.53 11.89
N VAL A 143 -17.11 -10.23 11.97
CA VAL A 143 -16.12 -9.57 11.10
C VAL A 143 -14.68 -10.07 11.33
N THR A 144 -14.41 -10.88 12.36
CA THR A 144 -13.08 -11.49 12.62
C THR A 144 -12.91 -12.87 11.99
N ARG A 145 -13.98 -13.44 11.45
CA ARG A 145 -14.01 -14.81 10.89
C ARG A 145 -14.45 -14.86 9.44
N ILE A 146 -15.33 -13.97 9.04
CA ILE A 146 -15.91 -13.99 7.70
C ILE A 146 -15.00 -13.22 6.74
N ASP A 147 -14.56 -13.89 5.68
CA ASP A 147 -13.88 -13.25 4.56
C ASP A 147 -14.88 -12.40 3.74
N PRO A 148 -14.75 -11.06 3.75
CA PRO A 148 -15.66 -10.20 3.01
C PRO A 148 -15.56 -10.43 1.49
N ALA A 149 -14.38 -10.77 0.96
CA ALA A 149 -14.13 -10.94 -0.48
C ALA A 149 -14.26 -12.39 -0.96
N ALA A 150 -14.79 -13.30 -0.12
CA ALA A 150 -15.07 -14.66 -0.52
C ALA A 150 -16.00 -14.68 -1.76
N LYS A 151 -15.64 -15.49 -2.76
CA LYS A 151 -16.43 -15.66 -3.99
C LYS A 151 -17.21 -16.96 -3.95
N ASN A 152 -18.41 -16.96 -4.52
CA ASN A 152 -19.21 -18.16 -4.75
C ASN A 152 -18.72 -18.93 -5.99
N ALA A 153 -19.30 -20.10 -6.28
CA ALA A 153 -18.90 -20.94 -7.40
C ALA A 153 -19.02 -20.26 -8.79
N ASN A 154 -19.86 -19.23 -8.90
CA ASN A 154 -20.07 -18.46 -10.13
C ASN A 154 -19.18 -17.21 -10.20
N GLY A 155 -18.27 -17.02 -9.23
CA GLY A 155 -17.34 -15.88 -9.18
C GLY A 155 -17.92 -14.59 -8.57
N GLY A 156 -19.19 -14.57 -8.17
CA GLY A 156 -19.80 -13.42 -7.49
C GLY A 156 -19.48 -13.38 -5.99
N PRO A 157 -19.66 -12.25 -5.29
CA PRO A 157 -19.37 -12.15 -3.86
C PRO A 157 -20.33 -13.03 -3.04
N LEU A 158 -19.78 -13.85 -2.15
CA LEU A 158 -20.55 -14.66 -1.20
C LEU A 158 -21.16 -13.78 -0.10
N ASN A 159 -20.43 -12.76 0.34
CA ASN A 159 -20.78 -11.87 1.44
C ASN A 159 -20.97 -10.42 0.96
N ALA A 160 -21.83 -10.20 -0.03
CA ALA A 160 -21.94 -8.94 -0.77
C ALA A 160 -22.10 -7.69 0.13
N ASN A 161 -23.02 -7.71 1.10
CA ASN A 161 -23.24 -6.57 2.01
C ASN A 161 -22.01 -6.29 2.89
N LEU A 162 -21.35 -7.34 3.40
CA LEU A 162 -20.14 -7.20 4.20
C LEU A 162 -18.99 -6.64 3.35
N LEU A 163 -18.82 -7.11 2.11
CA LEU A 163 -17.81 -6.59 1.18
C LEU A 163 -18.03 -5.10 0.91
N LYS A 164 -19.26 -4.71 0.54
CA LYS A 164 -19.62 -3.32 0.25
C LYS A 164 -19.40 -2.40 1.44
N SER A 165 -19.84 -2.78 2.64
CA SER A 165 -19.59 -1.99 3.86
C SER A 165 -18.10 -1.94 4.22
N THR A 166 -17.34 -3.00 3.97
CA THR A 166 -15.88 -3.03 4.18
C THR A 166 -15.17 -2.05 3.26
N LEU A 167 -15.49 -2.08 1.96
CA LEU A 167 -14.89 -1.20 0.96
C LEU A 167 -15.34 0.26 1.13
N ALA A 168 -16.61 0.50 1.50
CA ALA A 168 -17.10 1.84 1.79
C ALA A 168 -16.42 2.44 3.03
N MET A 169 -16.19 1.63 4.08
CA MET A 169 -15.39 2.06 5.23
C MET A 169 -13.95 2.38 4.83
N GLN A 170 -13.32 1.54 3.99
CA GLN A 170 -12.01 1.85 3.44
C GLN A 170 -12.02 3.19 2.70
N GLN A 171 -13.01 3.42 1.83
CA GLN A 171 -13.10 4.67 1.05
C GLN A 171 -13.19 5.89 1.97
N ILE A 172 -13.97 5.83 3.05
CA ILE A 172 -14.03 6.91 4.05
C ILE A 172 -12.65 7.16 4.65
N ILE A 173 -11.99 6.11 5.16
CA ILE A 173 -10.68 6.25 5.83
C ILE A 173 -9.63 6.78 4.86
N GLN A 174 -9.56 6.18 3.67
CA GLN A 174 -8.61 6.54 2.62
C GLN A 174 -8.79 7.97 2.14
N GLN A 175 -10.02 8.37 1.82
CA GLN A 175 -10.27 9.70 1.29
C GLN A 175 -9.96 10.79 2.31
N VAL A 176 -10.30 10.56 3.59
CA VAL A 176 -9.95 11.49 4.66
C VAL A 176 -8.43 11.54 4.85
N ALA A 177 -7.77 10.38 4.88
CA ALA A 177 -6.33 10.31 5.05
C ALA A 177 -5.56 10.99 3.90
N ASP A 178 -6.00 10.80 2.65
CA ASP A 178 -5.41 11.42 1.48
C ASP A 178 -5.63 12.92 1.43
N THR A 179 -6.82 13.39 1.83
CA THR A 179 -7.10 14.82 1.96
C THR A 179 -6.19 15.47 3.02
N LEU A 180 -6.01 14.82 4.17
CA LEU A 180 -5.13 15.35 5.23
C LEU A 180 -3.66 15.25 4.84
N GLY A 181 -3.22 14.18 4.17
CA GLY A 181 -1.89 14.08 3.60
C GLY A 181 -1.61 15.19 2.57
N SER A 182 -2.60 15.51 1.73
CA SER A 182 -2.53 16.60 0.75
C SER A 182 -2.43 17.98 1.42
N LEU A 183 -3.29 18.28 2.41
CA LEU A 183 -3.21 19.51 3.19
C LEU A 183 -1.87 19.67 3.93
N ALA A 184 -1.37 18.58 4.50
CA ALA A 184 -0.07 18.56 5.14
C ALA A 184 1.10 18.67 4.16
N GLN A 185 0.84 18.51 2.85
CA GLN A 185 1.85 18.35 1.80
C GLN A 185 2.86 17.23 2.16
N ASN A 186 2.35 16.17 2.79
CA ASN A 186 3.13 15.03 3.22
C ASN A 186 2.52 13.74 2.68
N THR A 187 3.20 13.17 1.71
CA THR A 187 2.86 11.92 1.03
C THR A 187 3.76 10.76 1.49
N SER A 188 4.50 10.91 2.60
CA SER A 188 5.51 9.92 2.98
C SER A 188 4.79 8.63 3.34
N PRO A 189 5.18 7.46 2.84
CA PRO A 189 4.46 6.22 3.15
C PRO A 189 4.23 6.00 4.65
N SER A 190 5.23 6.28 5.49
CA SER A 190 5.10 6.16 6.94
C SER A 190 4.15 7.20 7.56
N ALA A 191 4.21 8.45 7.09
CA ALA A 191 3.32 9.51 7.56
C ALA A 191 1.88 9.28 7.10
N ILE A 192 1.68 8.82 5.85
CA ILE A 192 0.38 8.43 5.32
C ILE A 192 -0.17 7.26 6.15
N GLN A 193 0.59 6.19 6.38
CA GLN A 193 0.14 5.08 7.23
C GLN A 193 -0.23 5.55 8.66
N ALA A 194 0.54 6.47 9.23
CA ALA A 194 0.23 7.06 10.53
C ALA A 194 -1.04 7.94 10.48
N ILE A 195 -1.26 8.72 9.42
CA ILE A 195 -2.50 9.47 9.18
C ILE A 195 -3.69 8.50 9.09
N TYR A 196 -3.58 7.40 8.33
CA TYR A 196 -4.61 6.36 8.24
C TYR A 196 -4.96 5.79 9.62
N SER A 197 -3.96 5.53 10.47
CA SER A 197 -4.18 5.07 11.85
C SER A 197 -4.97 6.10 12.67
N GLU A 198 -4.60 7.39 12.60
CA GLU A 198 -5.32 8.46 13.32
C GLU A 198 -6.75 8.67 12.81
N VAL A 199 -6.99 8.50 11.50
CA VAL A 199 -8.34 8.51 10.91
C VAL A 199 -9.14 7.30 11.40
N GLY A 200 -8.55 6.10 11.45
CA GLY A 200 -9.19 4.91 12.01
C GLY A 200 -9.61 5.10 13.48
N LYS A 201 -8.75 5.73 14.30
CA LYS A 201 -9.09 6.11 15.68
C LYS A 201 -10.22 7.13 15.72
N ALA A 202 -10.25 8.10 14.79
CA ALA A 202 -11.31 9.09 14.68
C ALA A 202 -12.68 8.44 14.37
N VAL A 203 -12.69 7.41 13.51
CA VAL A 203 -13.89 6.59 13.27
C VAL A 203 -14.37 5.96 14.58
N VAL A 204 -13.49 5.30 15.32
CA VAL A 204 -13.88 4.65 16.58
C VAL A 204 -14.43 5.65 17.60
N THR A 205 -13.76 6.79 17.80
CA THR A 205 -14.22 7.85 18.71
C THR A 205 -15.60 8.36 18.31
N THR A 206 -15.82 8.61 17.02
CA THR A 206 -17.10 9.11 16.50
C THR A 206 -18.24 8.10 16.69
N LEU A 207 -17.99 6.82 16.38
CA LEU A 207 -18.97 5.75 16.52
C LEU A 207 -19.28 5.44 17.98
N THR A 208 -18.29 5.52 18.87
CA THR A 208 -18.50 5.32 20.31
C THR A 208 -19.37 6.43 20.91
N ALA A 209 -19.13 7.68 20.50
CA ALA A 209 -19.94 8.82 20.92
C ALA A 209 -21.39 8.75 20.38
N SER A 210 -21.62 8.04 19.28
CA SER A 210 -22.92 7.94 18.59
C SER A 210 -23.39 6.48 18.46
N SER A 211 -23.29 5.70 19.54
CA SER A 211 -23.50 4.23 19.52
C SER A 211 -24.88 3.75 19.03
N SER A 212 -25.90 4.60 19.03
CA SER A 212 -27.24 4.29 18.51
C SER A 212 -27.43 4.63 17.02
N SER A 213 -26.43 5.25 16.39
CA SER A 213 -26.48 5.70 15.00
C SER A 213 -25.69 4.76 14.09
N GLN A 214 -26.16 4.61 12.86
CA GLN A 214 -25.44 3.86 11.83
C GLN A 214 -24.65 4.83 10.96
N LEU A 215 -23.37 4.54 10.73
CA LEU A 215 -22.56 5.23 9.74
C LEU A 215 -22.94 4.80 8.35
N ILE A 216 -23.14 3.50 8.15
CA ILE A 216 -23.68 2.93 6.91
C ILE A 216 -24.96 2.19 7.33
N ASP A 217 -26.11 2.58 6.81
CA ASP A 217 -27.36 1.90 7.12
C ASP A 217 -27.55 0.63 6.27
N GLY A 218 -28.61 -0.13 6.53
CA GLY A 218 -28.91 -1.37 5.79
C GLY A 218 -29.22 -1.17 4.30
N SER A 219 -29.42 0.07 3.83
CA SER A 219 -29.57 0.42 2.42
C SER A 219 -28.25 0.81 1.75
N GLY A 220 -27.17 0.90 2.51
CA GLY A 220 -25.87 1.40 2.05
C GLY A 220 -25.75 2.93 2.06
N SER A 221 -26.69 3.65 2.68
CA SER A 221 -26.60 5.11 2.79
C SER A 221 -25.63 5.51 3.89
N VAL A 222 -24.72 6.45 3.61
CA VAL A 222 -23.74 6.93 4.59
C VAL A 222 -24.27 8.16 5.33
N SER A 223 -24.20 8.16 6.66
CA SER A 223 -24.63 9.28 7.51
C SER A 223 -23.72 10.50 7.34
N PRO A 224 -24.22 11.64 6.83
CA PRO A 224 -23.41 12.86 6.68
C PRO A 224 -22.93 13.42 8.03
N LEU A 225 -23.73 13.24 9.09
CA LEU A 225 -23.39 13.65 10.44
C LEU A 225 -22.19 12.87 10.99
N LEU A 226 -22.18 11.54 10.83
CA LEU A 226 -21.07 10.72 11.29
C LEU A 226 -19.83 10.90 10.40
N ALA A 227 -20.00 11.03 9.08
CA ALA A 227 -18.89 11.40 8.19
C ALA A 227 -18.25 12.74 8.62
N SER A 228 -19.06 13.74 8.95
CA SER A 228 -18.58 15.03 9.49
C SER A 228 -17.84 14.89 10.80
N GLY A 229 -18.36 14.08 11.73
CA GLY A 229 -17.67 13.75 12.98
C GLY A 229 -16.30 13.09 12.75
N ILE A 230 -16.23 12.15 11.82
CA ILE A 230 -14.98 11.44 11.46
C ILE A 230 -13.93 12.42 10.94
N VAL A 231 -14.28 13.28 9.99
CA VAL A 231 -13.34 14.26 9.42
C VAL A 231 -12.85 15.22 10.50
N LEU A 232 -13.77 15.77 11.30
CA LEU A 232 -13.45 16.71 12.38
C LEU A 232 -12.51 16.08 13.40
N GLN A 233 -12.82 14.85 13.83
CA GLN A 233 -12.02 14.13 14.80
C GLN A 233 -10.66 13.72 14.21
N SER A 234 -10.58 13.44 12.91
CA SER A 234 -9.32 13.11 12.22
C SER A 234 -8.34 14.28 12.23
N VAL A 235 -8.81 15.48 11.87
CA VAL A 235 -8.00 16.70 11.95
C VAL A 235 -7.52 16.94 13.38
N THR A 236 -8.43 16.76 14.36
CA THR A 236 -8.12 16.94 15.79
C THR A 236 -7.08 15.94 16.28
N ASN A 237 -7.22 14.65 15.94
CA ASN A 237 -6.29 13.59 16.31
C ASN A 237 -4.89 13.88 15.77
N ILE A 238 -4.77 14.23 14.49
CA ILE A 238 -3.47 14.50 13.87
C ILE A 238 -2.82 15.76 14.44
N ALA A 239 -3.59 16.83 14.67
CA ALA A 239 -3.06 18.07 15.26
C ALA A 239 -2.56 17.90 16.70
N THR A 240 -3.00 16.85 17.41
CA THR A 240 -2.68 16.61 18.83
C THR A 240 -1.94 15.30 19.10
N THR A 241 -1.60 14.55 18.06
CA THR A 241 -0.97 13.22 18.18
C THR A 241 0.40 13.30 18.83
N ALA A 242 0.71 12.28 19.63
CA ALA A 242 2.04 12.06 20.19
C ALA A 242 2.94 11.20 19.28
N ASN A 243 2.46 10.78 18.11
CA ASN A 243 3.22 9.95 17.19
C ASN A 243 4.34 10.77 16.52
N PRO A 244 5.64 10.45 16.77
CA PRO A 244 6.76 11.23 16.23
C PRO A 244 6.85 11.18 14.70
N VAL A 245 6.27 10.17 14.05
CA VAL A 245 6.20 10.09 12.58
C VAL A 245 5.40 11.27 12.00
N LEU A 246 4.47 11.82 12.79
CA LEU A 246 3.60 12.92 12.39
C LEU A 246 4.07 14.30 12.89
N ASP A 247 5.29 14.42 13.43
CA ASP A 247 5.78 15.71 13.94
C ASP A 247 5.79 16.83 12.89
N GLY A 248 6.13 16.53 11.64
CA GLY A 248 6.05 17.51 10.54
C GLY A 248 4.63 17.70 9.96
N VAL A 249 3.74 16.76 10.22
CA VAL A 249 2.34 16.78 9.74
C VAL A 249 1.46 17.58 10.68
N LYS A 250 1.63 17.41 12.01
CA LYS A 250 0.79 18.01 13.03
C LYS A 250 0.78 19.55 12.95
N ASP A 251 1.93 20.17 12.68
CA ASP A 251 2.05 21.63 12.60
C ASP A 251 1.29 22.17 11.37
N SER A 252 1.43 21.49 10.22
CA SER A 252 0.70 21.82 8.99
C SER A 252 -0.80 21.66 9.17
N ILE A 253 -1.25 20.53 9.74
CA ILE A 253 -2.67 20.25 9.98
C ILE A 253 -3.26 21.18 11.05
N GLY A 254 -2.48 21.52 12.08
CA GLY A 254 -2.89 22.42 13.16
C GLY A 254 -3.18 23.86 12.71
N ALA A 255 -2.74 24.27 11.51
CA ALA A 255 -3.09 25.55 10.92
C ALA A 255 -4.55 25.62 10.42
N TYR A 256 -5.18 24.46 10.18
CA TYR A 256 -6.53 24.36 9.64
C TYR A 256 -7.58 24.13 10.75
N SER A 257 -8.77 24.67 10.52
CA SER A 257 -9.93 24.49 11.39
C SER A 257 -10.55 23.11 11.17
N PRO A 258 -10.64 22.24 12.20
CA PRO A 258 -11.32 20.94 12.08
C PRO A 258 -12.77 21.05 11.58
N VAL A 259 -13.47 22.11 12.02
CA VAL A 259 -14.85 22.38 11.59
C VAL A 259 -14.90 22.79 10.12
N SER A 260 -13.96 23.61 9.65
CA SER A 260 -13.96 24.08 8.26
C SER A 260 -13.59 22.95 7.30
N VAL A 261 -12.58 22.14 7.62
CA VAL A 261 -12.22 20.95 6.82
C VAL A 261 -13.39 19.97 6.75
N SER A 262 -14.00 19.67 7.90
CA SER A 262 -15.20 18.82 7.96
C SER A 262 -16.36 19.40 7.16
N ALA A 263 -16.65 20.70 7.32
CA ALA A 263 -17.74 21.36 6.61
C ALA A 263 -17.55 21.41 5.10
N LEU A 264 -16.31 21.30 4.57
CA LEU A 264 -16.04 21.25 3.14
C LEU A 264 -16.22 19.85 2.53
N ILE A 265 -15.64 18.81 3.16
CA ILE A 265 -15.41 17.53 2.45
C ILE A 265 -16.41 16.43 2.81
N SER A 266 -17.15 16.56 3.92
CA SER A 266 -17.91 15.44 4.49
C SER A 266 -19.02 14.93 3.57
N GLY A 267 -19.67 15.83 2.83
CA GLY A 267 -20.67 15.45 1.84
C GLY A 267 -20.06 14.65 0.69
N ALA A 268 -18.91 15.07 0.18
CA ALA A 268 -18.22 14.38 -0.91
C ALA A 268 -17.71 12.99 -0.48
N VAL A 269 -17.11 12.88 0.71
CA VAL A 269 -16.68 11.59 1.29
C VAL A 269 -17.89 10.65 1.48
N ALA A 270 -19.00 11.16 2.02
CA ALA A 270 -20.22 10.37 2.20
C ALA A 270 -20.83 9.92 0.85
N THR A 271 -20.80 10.78 -0.18
CA THR A 271 -21.27 10.45 -1.53
C THR A 271 -20.47 9.32 -2.15
N GLU A 272 -19.14 9.37 -2.13
CA GLU A 272 -18.30 8.30 -2.70
C GLU A 272 -18.53 6.96 -1.98
N ALA A 273 -18.55 6.98 -0.64
CA ALA A 273 -18.77 5.79 0.16
C ALA A 273 -20.20 5.22 -0.02
N THR A 274 -21.22 6.07 -0.16
CA THR A 274 -22.60 5.65 -0.48
C THR A 274 -22.68 5.02 -1.87
N THR A 275 -22.02 5.62 -2.87
CA THR A 275 -21.98 5.10 -4.24
C THR A 275 -21.43 3.68 -4.25
N LEU A 276 -20.39 3.42 -3.46
CA LEU A 276 -19.78 2.11 -3.32
C LEU A 276 -20.66 1.12 -2.57
N ALA A 277 -21.25 1.54 -1.45
CA ALA A 277 -22.12 0.70 -0.64
C ALA A 277 -23.43 0.31 -1.36
N GLN A 278 -23.90 1.15 -2.29
CA GLN A 278 -25.11 0.92 -3.11
C GLN A 278 -24.83 0.30 -4.48
N SER A 279 -23.56 0.04 -4.83
CA SER A 279 -23.21 -0.44 -6.16
C SER A 279 -23.77 -1.83 -6.44
N SER A 280 -23.94 -2.16 -7.72
CA SER A 280 -24.15 -3.55 -8.12
C SER A 280 -22.87 -4.35 -7.92
N ASP A 281 -23.00 -5.67 -7.74
CA ASP A 281 -21.84 -6.56 -7.57
C ASP A 281 -20.93 -6.57 -8.80
N ALA A 282 -21.51 -6.41 -9.99
CA ALA A 282 -20.78 -6.36 -11.26
C ALA A 282 -19.94 -5.08 -11.41
N ALA A 283 -20.42 -3.94 -10.89
CA ALA A 283 -19.72 -2.67 -10.98
C ALA A 283 -18.74 -2.43 -9.82
N LEU A 284 -18.78 -3.25 -8.77
CA LEU A 284 -18.09 -2.99 -7.50
C LEU A 284 -16.58 -2.82 -7.67
N ALA A 285 -15.91 -3.71 -8.41
CA ALA A 285 -14.45 -3.65 -8.59
C ALA A 285 -14.00 -2.40 -9.35
N ASP A 286 -14.64 -2.11 -10.49
CA ASP A 286 -14.31 -0.94 -11.31
C ASP A 286 -14.60 0.37 -10.57
N LEU A 287 -15.73 0.43 -9.84
CA LEU A 287 -16.07 1.59 -9.03
C LEU A 287 -15.08 1.77 -7.87
N THR A 288 -14.72 0.69 -7.18
CA THR A 288 -13.70 0.74 -6.10
C THR A 288 -12.39 1.29 -6.65
N LYS A 289 -11.92 0.77 -7.79
CA LYS A 289 -10.70 1.26 -8.44
C LYS A 289 -10.79 2.75 -8.79
N SER A 290 -11.92 3.16 -9.38
CA SER A 290 -12.14 4.55 -9.78
C SER A 290 -12.14 5.48 -8.56
N LEU A 291 -12.83 5.13 -7.48
CA LEU A 291 -12.94 5.98 -6.28
C LEU A 291 -11.66 6.01 -5.46
N GLN A 292 -10.99 4.86 -5.27
CA GLN A 292 -9.72 4.80 -4.52
C GLN A 292 -8.57 5.54 -5.22
N SER A 293 -8.63 5.69 -6.55
CA SER A 293 -7.63 6.45 -7.31
C SER A 293 -8.02 7.90 -7.60
N ASN A 294 -9.22 8.33 -7.19
CA ASN A 294 -9.74 9.67 -7.48
C ASN A 294 -9.15 10.72 -6.53
N PRO A 295 -8.32 11.68 -7.00
CA PRO A 295 -7.72 12.68 -6.13
C PRO A 295 -8.60 13.93 -5.96
N THR A 296 -9.83 13.96 -6.49
CA THR A 296 -10.66 15.17 -6.60
C THR A 296 -10.86 15.87 -5.26
N ILE A 297 -11.28 15.15 -4.21
CA ILE A 297 -11.55 15.77 -2.90
C ILE A 297 -10.26 16.31 -2.28
N ALA A 298 -9.17 15.54 -2.34
CA ALA A 298 -7.88 15.96 -1.79
C ALA A 298 -7.34 17.21 -2.51
N ASN A 299 -7.33 17.20 -3.85
CA ASN A 299 -6.87 18.31 -4.68
C ASN A 299 -7.75 19.56 -4.51
N ALA A 300 -9.08 19.39 -4.43
CA ALA A 300 -10.01 20.48 -4.15
C ALA A 300 -9.71 21.12 -2.80
N THR A 301 -9.58 20.30 -1.76
CA THR A 301 -9.29 20.75 -0.40
C THR A 301 -7.96 21.52 -0.34
N PHE A 302 -6.93 21.03 -1.05
CA PHE A 302 -5.64 21.71 -1.12
C PHE A 302 -5.73 23.08 -1.80
N GLN A 303 -6.39 23.18 -2.96
CA GLN A 303 -6.55 24.47 -3.65
C GLN A 303 -7.43 25.45 -2.86
N LEU A 304 -8.34 24.94 -2.04
CA LEU A 304 -9.22 25.74 -1.18
C LEU A 304 -8.65 25.96 0.24
N ALA A 305 -7.44 25.50 0.53
CA ALA A 305 -6.87 25.46 1.88
C ALA A 305 -6.87 26.83 2.60
N ALA A 306 -6.75 27.94 1.86
CA ALA A 306 -6.78 29.28 2.41
C ALA A 306 -8.13 29.64 3.08
N LEU A 307 -9.25 29.02 2.66
CA LEU A 307 -10.57 29.18 3.28
C LEU A 307 -10.69 28.37 4.58
N LEU A 308 -9.86 27.35 4.76
CA LEU A 308 -10.00 26.35 5.82
C LEU A 308 -9.18 26.66 7.08
N THR A 309 -8.43 27.76 7.09
CA THR A 309 -7.57 28.13 8.21
C THR A 309 -8.38 28.44 9.47
N THR A 310 -7.76 28.25 10.64
CA THR A 310 -8.37 28.61 11.94
C THR A 310 -8.78 30.09 12.00
N SER A 311 -8.04 30.98 11.34
CA SER A 311 -8.35 32.42 11.25
C SER A 311 -9.61 32.76 10.44
N ASN A 312 -10.11 31.83 9.62
CA ASN A 312 -11.25 32.04 8.73
C ASN A 312 -12.51 31.27 9.16
N GLN A 313 -12.42 30.38 10.15
CA GLN A 313 -13.50 29.48 10.58
C GLN A 313 -14.86 30.17 10.79
N ASN A 314 -14.88 31.35 11.43
CA ASN A 314 -16.11 32.08 11.75
C ASN A 314 -16.52 33.09 10.67
N LYS A 315 -15.79 33.15 9.56
CA LYS A 315 -16.04 34.08 8.44
C LYS A 315 -16.67 33.39 7.24
N VAL A 316 -16.41 32.11 7.06
CA VAL A 316 -16.87 31.32 5.92
C VAL A 316 -18.07 30.45 6.30
N ASP A 317 -18.91 30.17 5.31
CA ASP A 317 -19.96 29.15 5.37
C ASP A 317 -19.75 28.21 4.18
N LEU A 318 -19.32 26.98 4.47
CA LEU A 318 -18.90 26.03 3.46
C LEU A 318 -20.04 25.09 3.04
N THR A 319 -21.26 25.31 3.51
CA THR A 319 -22.41 24.42 3.28
C THR A 319 -22.68 24.18 1.80
N ASN A 320 -22.75 25.24 1.00
CA ASN A 320 -23.00 25.12 -0.44
C ASN A 320 -21.78 24.53 -1.16
N LEU A 321 -20.56 24.96 -0.82
CA LEU A 321 -19.33 24.44 -1.40
C LEU A 321 -19.18 22.93 -1.17
N ASN A 322 -19.62 22.43 -0.02
CA ASN A 322 -19.71 21.01 0.27
C ASN A 322 -20.75 20.26 -0.56
N ALA A 323 -21.93 20.86 -0.78
CA ALA A 323 -22.95 20.29 -1.65
C ALA A 323 -22.47 20.22 -3.11
N ASP A 324 -21.83 21.29 -3.60
CA ASP A 324 -21.30 21.36 -4.95
C ASP A 324 -20.13 20.40 -5.17
N LEU A 325 -19.23 20.28 -4.19
CA LEU A 325 -18.15 19.29 -4.22
C LEU A 325 -18.71 17.86 -4.18
N ALA A 326 -19.72 17.59 -3.36
CA ALA A 326 -20.40 16.29 -3.31
C ALA A 326 -21.08 15.95 -4.64
N GLN A 327 -21.69 16.94 -5.29
CA GLN A 327 -22.25 16.78 -6.63
C GLN A 327 -21.15 16.51 -7.66
N LEU A 328 -20.01 17.21 -7.58
CA LEU A 328 -18.90 17.02 -8.51
C LEU A 328 -18.36 15.58 -8.47
N VAL A 329 -18.21 14.98 -7.29
CA VAL A 329 -17.71 13.60 -7.16
C VAL A 329 -18.78 12.53 -7.44
N GLY A 330 -20.06 12.85 -7.24
CA GLY A 330 -21.17 11.92 -7.46
C GLY A 330 -21.77 11.93 -8.88
N THR A 331 -21.28 12.76 -9.80
CA THR A 331 -21.96 13.01 -11.08
C THR A 331 -21.38 12.28 -12.29
N SER A 332 -22.25 11.93 -13.23
CA SER A 332 -21.86 11.66 -14.63
C SER A 332 -21.29 12.91 -15.29
N SER A 333 -20.41 12.76 -16.28
CA SER A 333 -19.69 13.84 -16.98
C SER A 333 -20.53 15.05 -17.42
N ALA A 334 -21.82 14.88 -17.74
CA ALA A 334 -22.73 15.96 -18.13
C ALA A 334 -23.02 16.99 -17.00
N ASN A 335 -23.05 16.54 -15.74
CA ASN A 335 -23.36 17.40 -14.59
C ASN A 335 -22.08 17.98 -13.93
N ALA A 336 -20.91 17.43 -14.26
CA ALA A 336 -19.62 17.83 -13.71
C ALA A 336 -19.25 19.29 -14.07
N ALA A 337 -19.61 19.76 -15.27
CA ALA A 337 -19.34 21.14 -15.68
C ALA A 337 -20.15 22.17 -14.88
N ALA A 338 -21.43 21.87 -14.62
CA ALA A 338 -22.29 22.73 -13.82
C ALA A 338 -21.86 22.74 -12.35
N ALA A 339 -21.56 21.58 -11.78
CA ALA A 339 -21.04 21.46 -10.42
C ALA A 339 -19.70 22.21 -10.28
N GLY A 340 -18.79 22.08 -11.26
CA GLY A 340 -17.52 22.82 -11.26
C GLY A 340 -17.71 24.34 -11.33
N ALA A 341 -18.69 24.83 -12.10
CA ALA A 341 -19.01 26.26 -12.12
C ALA A 341 -19.58 26.75 -10.78
N ALA A 342 -20.40 25.95 -10.12
CA ALA A 342 -20.98 26.26 -8.81
C ALA A 342 -19.88 26.34 -7.72
N VAL A 343 -18.95 25.37 -7.70
CA VAL A 343 -17.75 25.39 -6.85
C VAL A 343 -16.95 26.70 -7.00
N LEU A 344 -16.71 27.15 -8.24
CA LEU A 344 -15.95 28.38 -8.49
C LEU A 344 -16.69 29.63 -7.96
N LEU A 345 -18.01 29.68 -8.15
CA LEU A 345 -18.84 30.77 -7.66
C LEU A 345 -18.81 30.84 -6.13
N ASP A 346 -19.05 29.72 -5.46
CA ASP A 346 -19.06 29.67 -4.00
C ASP A 346 -17.67 29.94 -3.41
N THR A 347 -16.60 29.47 -4.07
CA THR A 347 -15.23 29.79 -3.68
C THR A 347 -15.00 31.30 -3.67
N SER A 348 -15.48 32.01 -4.70
CA SER A 348 -15.39 33.48 -4.77
C SER A 348 -16.18 34.17 -3.66
N VAL A 349 -17.39 33.69 -3.36
CA VAL A 349 -18.22 34.21 -2.26
C VAL A 349 -17.52 34.04 -0.91
N GLN A 350 -16.98 32.84 -0.63
CA GLN A 350 -16.32 32.59 0.65
C GLN A 350 -14.99 33.32 0.78
N ALA A 351 -14.23 33.49 -0.30
CA ALA A 351 -13.02 34.32 -0.29
C ALA A 351 -13.34 35.79 0.04
N GLY A 352 -14.42 36.33 -0.54
CA GLY A 352 -14.93 37.66 -0.24
C GLY A 352 -15.34 37.81 1.24
N ARG A 353 -16.05 36.82 1.80
CA ARG A 353 -16.43 36.81 3.22
C ARG A 353 -15.22 36.71 4.16
N ALA A 354 -14.24 35.90 3.82
CA ALA A 354 -13.00 35.74 4.59
C ALA A 354 -12.07 36.97 4.50
N GLY A 355 -12.22 37.79 3.46
CA GLY A 355 -11.35 38.92 3.17
C GLY A 355 -9.99 38.49 2.61
N ILE A 356 -9.95 37.39 1.85
CA ILE A 356 -8.73 36.84 1.24
C ILE A 356 -8.80 36.94 -0.29
N PRO A 357 -7.66 36.89 -1.00
CA PRO A 357 -7.66 36.71 -2.45
C PRO A 357 -8.43 35.45 -2.84
N VAL A 358 -9.19 35.52 -3.94
CA VAL A 358 -9.90 34.34 -4.48
C VAL A 358 -8.85 33.27 -4.84
N PRO A 359 -8.95 32.05 -4.26
CA PRO A 359 -8.04 30.96 -4.60
C PRO A 359 -8.04 30.68 -6.11
N SER A 360 -6.86 30.44 -6.68
CA SER A 360 -6.75 30.01 -8.08
C SER A 360 -7.18 28.55 -8.17
N VAL A 361 -8.37 28.33 -8.76
CA VAL A 361 -8.98 27.01 -8.87
C VAL A 361 -9.10 26.59 -10.32
N THR A 362 -8.61 25.39 -10.63
CA THR A 362 -8.80 24.72 -11.92
C THR A 362 -9.51 23.39 -11.69
N VAL A 363 -10.83 23.38 -11.70
CA VAL A 363 -11.64 22.19 -11.33
C VAL A 363 -11.28 20.97 -12.19
N SER A 364 -10.99 21.16 -13.48
CA SER A 364 -10.58 20.07 -14.39
C SER A 364 -9.26 19.41 -14.01
N SER A 365 -8.41 20.06 -13.21
CA SER A 365 -7.16 19.45 -12.71
C SER A 365 -7.37 18.64 -11.44
N TRP A 366 -8.54 18.73 -10.79
CA TRP A 366 -8.77 18.04 -9.52
C TRP A 366 -8.85 16.53 -9.67
N SER A 367 -9.37 16.03 -10.79
CA SER A 367 -9.39 14.59 -11.08
C SER A 367 -8.05 14.02 -11.55
N GLN A 368 -7.06 14.88 -11.78
CA GLN A 368 -5.72 14.46 -12.20
C GLN A 368 -4.83 14.21 -10.98
N PRO A 369 -3.94 13.19 -11.02
CA PRO A 369 -2.88 13.07 -10.01
C PRO A 369 -2.10 14.39 -9.90
N SER A 370 -1.83 14.86 -8.68
CA SER A 370 -1.15 16.15 -8.46
C SER A 370 0.33 16.02 -8.11
N ASN A 371 0.73 14.87 -7.57
CA ASN A 371 2.08 14.60 -7.07
C ASN A 371 2.59 13.27 -7.63
N TYR A 372 3.37 13.30 -8.70
CA TYR A 372 3.89 12.09 -9.35
C TYR A 372 5.11 12.38 -10.24
N LEU A 373 5.82 11.31 -10.62
CA LEU A 373 6.86 11.30 -11.63
C LEU A 373 6.23 10.84 -12.96
N ALA A 374 6.11 11.73 -13.93
CA ALA A 374 5.67 11.35 -15.28
C ALA A 374 6.83 10.71 -16.03
N ILE A 375 6.60 9.59 -16.71
CA ILE A 375 7.61 9.03 -17.62
C ILE A 375 7.78 10.00 -18.80
N GLN A 376 9.01 10.48 -18.98
CA GLN A 376 9.33 11.46 -20.00
C GLN A 376 9.10 10.88 -21.40
N ASN A 377 8.25 11.57 -22.18
CA ASN A 377 7.84 11.17 -23.53
C ASN A 377 7.22 9.77 -23.62
N ASP A 378 6.71 9.21 -22.51
CA ASP A 378 6.22 7.84 -22.43
C ASP A 378 7.15 6.85 -23.12
N SER A 379 8.44 6.93 -22.75
CA SER A 379 9.51 6.17 -23.39
C SER A 379 10.43 5.45 -22.40
N ILE A 380 10.99 4.33 -22.84
CA ILE A 380 12.03 3.57 -22.15
C ILE A 380 13.25 3.50 -23.06
N LYS A 381 14.45 3.58 -22.47
CA LYS A 381 15.69 3.35 -23.20
C LYS A 381 16.27 1.98 -22.84
N LEU A 382 16.58 1.19 -23.87
CA LEU A 382 17.31 -0.07 -23.74
C LEU A 382 18.63 0.08 -24.50
N ASP A 383 19.75 0.00 -23.77
CA ASP A 383 21.10 0.26 -24.29
C ASP A 383 21.21 1.61 -25.03
N GLY A 384 20.60 2.64 -24.45
CA GLY A 384 20.54 4.00 -25.01
C GLY A 384 19.54 4.19 -26.16
N ASN A 385 18.95 3.12 -26.72
CA ASN A 385 17.95 3.21 -27.78
C ASN A 385 16.57 3.48 -27.17
N SER A 386 15.89 4.53 -27.64
CA SER A 386 14.58 4.93 -27.14
C SER A 386 13.45 4.17 -27.83
N TYR A 387 12.52 3.63 -27.05
CA TYR A 387 11.29 2.99 -27.51
C TYR A 387 10.11 3.63 -26.78
N THR A 388 8.97 3.79 -27.45
CA THR A 388 7.74 4.21 -26.73
C THR A 388 7.26 3.09 -25.81
N LEU A 389 6.55 3.41 -24.74
CA LEU A 389 5.98 2.40 -23.85
C LEU A 389 5.01 1.48 -24.59
N SER A 390 4.24 2.00 -25.55
CA SER A 390 3.39 1.20 -26.44
C SER A 390 4.17 0.17 -27.26
N GLN A 391 5.31 0.57 -27.84
CA GLN A 391 6.22 -0.35 -28.54
C GLN A 391 6.79 -1.40 -27.58
N PHE A 392 7.27 -0.96 -26.41
CA PHE A 392 7.85 -1.84 -25.41
C PHE A 392 6.85 -2.88 -24.90
N MET A 393 5.61 -2.49 -24.61
CA MET A 393 4.54 -3.40 -24.23
C MET A 393 4.19 -4.40 -25.34
N SER A 394 4.20 -3.95 -26.60
CA SER A 394 3.89 -4.78 -27.77
C SER A 394 5.03 -5.71 -28.18
N GLY A 395 6.25 -5.43 -27.73
CA GLY A 395 7.45 -6.16 -28.09
C GLY A 395 8.40 -5.35 -28.97
N VAL A 396 9.65 -5.21 -28.53
CA VAL A 396 10.73 -4.57 -29.30
C VAL A 396 11.86 -5.54 -29.61
N THR A 397 12.50 -5.36 -30.76
CA THR A 397 13.73 -6.08 -31.11
C THR A 397 14.90 -5.12 -31.00
N LEU A 398 15.92 -5.50 -30.23
CA LEU A 398 17.13 -4.69 -30.10
C LEU A 398 17.93 -4.77 -31.41
N THR A 399 18.31 -3.60 -31.94
CA THR A 399 18.98 -3.46 -33.25
C THR A 399 20.47 -3.79 -33.20
N GLN A 400 21.09 -3.66 -32.03
CA GLN A 400 22.44 -4.16 -31.80
C GLN A 400 22.36 -5.64 -31.40
N LYS A 401 23.46 -6.37 -31.59
CA LYS A 401 23.63 -7.74 -31.10
C LYS A 401 24.41 -7.73 -29.77
N PRO A 402 23.89 -7.12 -28.68
CA PRO A 402 24.60 -7.18 -27.43
C PRO A 402 24.48 -8.62 -26.91
N SER A 403 25.57 -9.16 -26.39
CA SER A 403 25.55 -10.46 -25.71
C SER A 403 24.68 -10.43 -24.44
N LEU A 404 24.39 -9.23 -23.90
CA LEU A 404 23.49 -8.93 -22.78
C LEU A 404 22.98 -7.47 -22.85
N ILE A 405 21.75 -7.20 -22.40
CA ILE A 405 21.31 -5.82 -22.13
C ILE A 405 22.19 -5.21 -21.02
N ASP A 406 22.77 -4.04 -21.29
CA ASP A 406 23.70 -3.38 -20.38
C ASP A 406 23.01 -2.31 -19.53
N THR A 407 22.16 -1.50 -20.16
CA THR A 407 21.46 -0.41 -19.49
C THR A 407 19.97 -0.37 -19.80
N ILE A 408 19.18 -0.11 -18.77
CA ILE A 408 17.76 0.17 -18.88
C ILE A 408 17.50 1.52 -18.22
N SER A 409 16.90 2.47 -18.95
CA SER A 409 16.70 3.82 -18.44
C SER A 409 15.30 4.37 -18.64
N LEU A 410 14.84 5.15 -17.65
CA LEU A 410 13.56 5.87 -17.65
C LEU A 410 13.81 7.33 -17.28
N GLY A 411 13.45 8.25 -18.19
CA GLY A 411 13.42 9.68 -17.92
C GLY A 411 12.16 10.06 -17.14
N PHE A 412 12.27 11.01 -16.22
CA PHE A 412 11.12 11.49 -15.44
C PHE A 412 10.95 13.01 -15.49
N ILE A 413 9.69 13.45 -15.49
CA ILE A 413 9.27 14.81 -15.22
C ILE A 413 8.61 14.83 -13.84
N VAL A 414 9.10 15.70 -12.95
CA VAL A 414 8.54 15.88 -11.61
C VAL A 414 7.29 16.76 -11.72
N ASN A 415 6.13 16.25 -11.32
CA ASN A 415 4.89 17.02 -11.22
C ASN A 415 4.48 17.18 -9.76
N GLY A 416 4.32 18.43 -9.33
CA GLY A 416 4.00 18.77 -7.94
C GLY A 416 5.14 18.42 -6.98
N ALA A 417 4.80 17.82 -5.84
CA ALA A 417 5.71 17.30 -4.83
C ALA A 417 5.60 15.76 -4.73
N PRO A 418 6.12 15.01 -5.72
CA PRO A 418 6.03 13.54 -5.74
C PRO A 418 6.81 12.89 -4.60
N ILE A 419 7.80 13.60 -4.06
CA ILE A 419 8.53 13.23 -2.86
C ILE A 419 8.24 14.28 -1.79
N PRO A 420 7.68 13.88 -0.64
CA PRO A 420 7.30 14.80 0.42
C PRO A 420 8.48 15.20 1.27
N LYS A 421 8.32 16.32 1.98
CA LYS A 421 9.27 16.72 3.01
C LYS A 421 9.24 15.70 4.15
N ASN A 422 10.39 15.12 4.46
CA ASN A 422 10.57 14.31 5.66
C ASN A 422 10.65 15.22 6.91
N GLY A 423 10.85 14.63 8.09
CA GLY A 423 10.93 15.38 9.36
C GLY A 423 12.07 16.41 9.44
N SER A 424 13.05 16.36 8.54
CA SER A 424 14.10 17.39 8.43
C SER A 424 13.81 18.45 7.36
N GLY A 425 12.64 18.41 6.72
CA GLY A 425 12.23 19.33 5.67
C GLY A 425 12.77 18.99 4.27
N ALA A 426 13.56 17.92 4.14
CA ALA A 426 14.13 17.47 2.86
C ALA A 426 13.14 16.60 2.09
N MET A 427 13.04 16.78 0.77
CA MET A 427 12.19 15.96 -0.11
C MET A 427 12.92 14.68 -0.51
N THR A 428 13.18 13.82 0.48
CA THR A 428 13.86 12.52 0.31
C THR A 428 12.96 11.40 0.80
N THR A 429 12.76 10.37 -0.04
CA THR A 429 12.02 9.16 0.34
C THR A 429 12.87 7.91 0.10
N ARG A 430 12.68 6.94 0.99
CA ARG A 430 13.27 5.62 0.89
C ARG A 430 12.39 4.75 0.01
N ILE A 431 12.98 4.19 -1.03
CA ILE A 431 12.36 3.28 -1.98
C ILE A 431 13.07 1.93 -1.97
N SER A 432 12.42 0.96 -2.58
CA SER A 432 12.96 -0.32 -2.99
C SER A 432 12.74 -0.45 -4.50
N LEU A 433 13.71 -1.02 -5.20
CA LEU A 433 13.66 -1.19 -6.66
C LEU A 433 13.65 -2.67 -6.99
N GLY A 434 12.67 -3.10 -7.78
CA GLY A 434 12.51 -4.47 -8.26
C GLY A 434 12.68 -4.53 -9.77
N ALA A 435 13.38 -5.55 -10.26
CA ALA A 435 13.41 -5.89 -11.68
C ALA A 435 13.27 -7.41 -11.84
N GLU A 436 12.42 -7.84 -12.77
CA GLU A 436 12.18 -9.23 -13.09
C GLU A 436 12.23 -9.42 -14.60
N LEU A 437 13.08 -10.33 -15.04
CA LEU A 437 13.23 -10.75 -16.42
C LEU A 437 12.83 -12.20 -16.53
N THR A 438 11.75 -12.47 -17.28
CA THR A 438 11.23 -13.82 -17.49
C THR A 438 11.28 -14.15 -18.98
N ASP A 439 11.84 -15.30 -19.32
CA ASP A 439 11.79 -15.80 -20.70
C ASP A 439 10.35 -16.12 -21.08
N THR A 440 9.90 -15.63 -22.24
CA THR A 440 8.52 -15.83 -22.71
C THR A 440 8.28 -17.25 -23.24
N GLY A 441 9.33 -18.02 -23.48
CA GLY A 441 9.25 -19.42 -23.88
C GLY A 441 9.14 -20.39 -22.69
N ASN A 442 9.06 -21.68 -22.99
CA ASN A 442 8.93 -22.75 -21.97
C ASN A 442 10.26 -23.10 -21.28
N SER A 443 11.26 -22.22 -21.30
CA SER A 443 12.59 -22.49 -20.71
C SER A 443 12.57 -22.43 -19.18
N GLY A 444 11.56 -21.79 -18.59
CA GLY A 444 11.46 -21.56 -17.14
C GLY A 444 12.55 -20.63 -16.60
N ARG A 445 13.24 -19.89 -17.49
CA ARG A 445 14.29 -18.95 -17.11
C ARG A 445 13.68 -17.70 -16.49
N VAL A 446 14.12 -17.37 -15.29
CA VAL A 446 13.77 -16.11 -14.61
C VAL A 446 15.00 -15.54 -13.93
N LEU A 447 15.08 -14.21 -13.91
CA LEU A 447 16.10 -13.44 -13.22
C LEU A 447 15.43 -12.29 -12.49
N GLN A 448 15.60 -12.22 -11.18
CA GLN A 448 14.98 -11.24 -10.31
C GLN A 448 16.04 -10.50 -9.51
N PHE A 449 15.81 -9.20 -9.35
CA PHE A 449 16.62 -8.29 -8.58
C PHE A 449 15.73 -7.47 -7.67
N ILE A 450 16.10 -7.36 -6.39
CA ILE A 450 15.53 -6.38 -5.47
C ILE A 450 16.66 -5.64 -4.78
N LEU A 451 16.72 -4.32 -4.99
CA LEU A 451 17.43 -3.42 -4.09
C LEU A 451 16.44 -3.00 -3.00
N ASP A 452 16.69 -3.40 -1.76
CA ASP A 452 15.75 -3.13 -0.66
C ASP A 452 15.68 -1.66 -0.27
N GLN A 453 16.75 -0.90 -0.46
CA GLN A 453 16.86 0.47 0.02
C GLN A 453 17.63 1.36 -0.96
N ALA A 454 16.98 2.41 -1.43
CA ALA A 454 17.61 3.57 -2.05
C ALA A 454 16.88 4.84 -1.63
N ASP A 455 17.60 5.94 -1.43
CA ASP A 455 17.04 7.25 -1.13
C ASP A 455 16.96 8.08 -2.41
N VAL A 456 15.73 8.40 -2.84
CA VAL A 456 15.49 9.32 -3.95
C VAL A 456 15.15 10.69 -3.40
N THR A 457 15.77 11.72 -3.95
CA THR A 457 15.56 13.12 -3.54
C THR A 457 15.14 13.98 -4.72
N VAL A 458 14.15 14.85 -4.52
CA VAL A 458 13.81 15.96 -5.42
C VAL A 458 14.34 17.25 -4.81
N ASP A 459 15.14 18.00 -5.56
CA ASP A 459 15.60 19.32 -5.11
C ASP A 459 14.59 20.45 -5.43
N SER A 460 14.90 21.67 -5.00
CA SER A 460 14.04 22.85 -5.25
C SER A 460 13.89 23.20 -6.74
N ASN A 461 14.78 22.69 -7.60
CA ASN A 461 14.75 22.87 -9.05
C ASN A 461 14.10 21.68 -9.77
N GLN A 462 13.41 20.80 -9.04
CA GLN A 462 12.78 19.60 -9.57
C GLN A 462 13.77 18.60 -10.21
N GLN A 463 15.03 18.60 -9.75
CA GLN A 463 16.03 17.61 -10.14
C GLN A 463 16.01 16.42 -9.19
N LEU A 464 15.96 15.23 -9.77
CA LEU A 464 16.03 13.95 -9.09
C LEU A 464 17.48 13.55 -8.86
N SER A 465 17.72 12.95 -7.70
CA SER A 465 18.97 12.25 -7.39
C SER A 465 18.66 10.97 -6.62
N ILE A 466 19.56 10.00 -6.72
CA ILE A 466 19.47 8.73 -5.98
C ILE A 466 20.76 8.47 -5.21
N SER A 467 20.61 7.96 -4.00
CA SER A 467 21.72 7.41 -3.21
C SER A 467 21.32 6.05 -2.63
N VAL A 468 22.31 5.21 -2.35
CA VAL A 468 22.10 3.87 -1.79
C VAL A 468 22.84 3.84 -0.46
N PRO A 469 22.13 3.69 0.67
CA PRO A 469 22.73 3.73 1.99
C PRO A 469 23.62 2.50 2.23
N ALA A 470 24.60 2.62 3.13
CA ALA A 470 25.58 1.56 3.41
C ALA A 470 24.96 0.22 3.89
N GLY A 471 23.74 0.26 4.44
CA GLY A 471 23.00 -0.93 4.89
C GLY A 471 22.15 -1.60 3.81
N ALA A 472 22.09 -1.05 2.59
CA ALA A 472 21.28 -1.61 1.52
C ALA A 472 21.80 -2.98 1.04
N LYS A 473 20.87 -3.86 0.71
CA LYS A 473 21.11 -5.21 0.21
C LYS A 473 20.50 -5.36 -1.17
N LEU A 474 21.24 -6.05 -2.03
CA LEU A 474 20.76 -6.48 -3.35
C LEU A 474 20.47 -7.97 -3.29
N TYR A 475 19.21 -8.33 -3.44
CA TYR A 475 18.74 -9.71 -3.49
C TYR A 475 18.62 -10.15 -4.93
N ILE A 476 19.17 -11.32 -5.21
CA ILE A 476 19.25 -11.86 -6.56
C ILE A 476 18.73 -13.29 -6.52
N TYR A 477 17.80 -13.57 -7.43
CA TYR A 477 17.38 -14.92 -7.72
C TYR A 477 17.46 -15.16 -9.22
N SER A 478 17.96 -16.32 -9.61
CA SER A 478 17.86 -16.78 -10.99
C SER A 478 17.50 -18.25 -11.03
N ARG A 479 16.70 -18.61 -12.03
CA ARG A 479 16.38 -19.99 -12.38
C ARG A 479 16.69 -20.18 -13.86
N THR A 480 17.21 -21.34 -14.18
CA THR A 480 17.46 -21.81 -15.54
C THR A 480 16.55 -23.00 -15.85
N SER A 481 16.59 -23.49 -17.08
CA SER A 481 15.93 -24.75 -17.46
C SER A 481 16.43 -25.97 -16.67
N HIS A 482 17.56 -25.85 -15.98
CA HIS A 482 18.17 -26.93 -15.19
C HIS A 482 17.99 -26.76 -13.67
N GLY A 483 17.25 -25.75 -13.21
CA GLY A 483 17.02 -25.48 -11.78
C GLY A 483 17.47 -24.10 -11.33
N VAL A 484 17.59 -23.89 -10.01
CA VAL A 484 18.00 -22.60 -9.42
C VAL A 484 19.46 -22.33 -9.82
N GLY A 485 19.69 -21.22 -10.51
CA GLY A 485 21.03 -20.78 -10.92
C GLY A 485 21.70 -19.90 -9.86
N ALA A 486 20.95 -19.06 -9.17
CA ALA A 486 21.46 -18.23 -8.07
C ALA A 486 20.33 -17.91 -7.10
N ASN A 487 20.65 -17.85 -5.81
CA ASN A 487 19.78 -17.33 -4.77
C ASN A 487 20.69 -16.73 -3.69
N MET A 488 20.94 -15.43 -3.75
CA MET A 488 21.96 -14.78 -2.93
C MET A 488 21.61 -13.34 -2.56
N THR A 489 22.16 -12.89 -1.44
CA THR A 489 22.08 -11.50 -0.98
C THR A 489 23.47 -10.89 -0.99
N LEU A 490 23.63 -9.78 -1.72
CA LEU A 490 24.88 -9.03 -1.74
C LEU A 490 24.80 -7.83 -0.80
N PRO A 491 25.63 -7.76 0.26
CA PRO A 491 25.72 -6.60 1.14
C PRO A 491 26.56 -5.48 0.51
N ASN A 492 26.52 -4.29 1.13
CA ASN A 492 27.35 -3.12 0.84
C ASN A 492 27.30 -2.69 -0.64
N VAL A 493 26.08 -2.60 -1.16
CA VAL A 493 25.80 -2.17 -2.53
C VAL A 493 26.05 -0.65 -2.60
N THR A 494 27.03 -0.18 -3.36
CA THR A 494 27.24 1.26 -3.54
C THR A 494 26.42 1.75 -4.75
N ALA A 495 25.68 2.86 -4.58
CA ALA A 495 24.70 3.37 -5.55
C ALA A 495 25.22 3.37 -6.99
N LYS A 496 26.40 3.97 -7.17
CA LYS A 496 27.02 4.22 -8.47
C LYS A 496 27.30 2.97 -9.31
N GLN A 497 27.25 1.77 -8.71
CA GLN A 497 27.56 0.54 -9.43
C GLN A 497 26.36 -0.04 -10.20
N PHE A 498 25.13 0.23 -9.76
CA PHE A 498 23.94 -0.47 -10.29
C PHE A 498 22.79 0.45 -10.66
N VAL A 499 22.66 1.60 -10.01
CA VAL A 499 21.58 2.54 -10.27
C VAL A 499 22.11 3.97 -10.20
N SER A 500 21.75 4.80 -11.18
CA SER A 500 22.09 6.23 -11.19
C SER A 500 20.89 7.05 -11.63
N ILE A 501 20.85 8.31 -11.20
CA ILE A 501 19.97 9.33 -11.78
C ILE A 501 20.85 10.48 -12.28
N ALA A 502 20.71 10.81 -13.56
CA ALA A 502 21.33 11.99 -14.16
C ALA A 502 20.32 12.67 -15.09
N ASN A 503 20.16 13.99 -15.01
CA ASN A 503 19.15 14.74 -15.77
C ASN A 503 17.73 14.14 -15.66
N ASN A 504 17.35 13.73 -14.45
CA ASN A 504 16.10 13.03 -14.15
C ASN A 504 15.91 11.68 -14.87
N GLU A 505 16.96 11.11 -15.45
CA GLU A 505 16.94 9.77 -16.05
C GLU A 505 17.50 8.73 -15.08
N LEU A 506 16.63 7.86 -14.59
CA LEU A 506 16.98 6.70 -13.78
C LEU A 506 17.54 5.61 -14.70
N THR A 507 18.78 5.20 -14.47
CA THR A 507 19.46 4.15 -15.24
C THR A 507 19.81 2.97 -14.34
N PHE A 508 19.43 1.77 -14.76
CA PHE A 508 19.88 0.50 -14.19
C PHE A 508 21.03 -0.05 -15.02
N SER A 509 22.17 -0.31 -14.39
CA SER A 509 23.35 -0.93 -15.01
C SER A 509 23.29 -2.45 -14.87
N VAL A 510 22.48 -3.09 -15.70
CA VAL A 510 22.26 -4.54 -15.71
C VAL A 510 23.57 -5.31 -15.96
N GLY A 511 24.42 -4.81 -16.86
CA GLY A 511 25.72 -5.43 -17.15
C GLY A 511 26.61 -5.53 -15.90
N ASN A 512 26.70 -4.47 -15.11
CA ASN A 512 27.46 -4.46 -13.86
C ASN A 512 26.89 -5.41 -12.81
N ILE A 513 25.56 -5.50 -12.70
CA ILE A 513 24.89 -6.44 -11.78
C ILE A 513 25.29 -7.88 -12.15
N LEU A 514 25.19 -8.22 -13.43
CA LEU A 514 25.49 -9.55 -13.94
C LEU A 514 26.97 -9.90 -13.78
N GLN A 515 27.89 -8.98 -14.06
CA GLN A 515 29.33 -9.17 -13.80
C GLN A 515 29.61 -9.50 -12.33
N ARG A 516 28.95 -8.81 -11.39
CA ARG A 516 29.13 -9.09 -9.95
C ARG A 516 28.53 -10.43 -9.55
N ILE A 517 27.41 -10.84 -10.14
CA ILE A 517 26.84 -12.18 -9.95
C ILE A 517 27.81 -13.24 -10.44
N PHE A 518 28.37 -13.08 -11.63
CA PHE A 518 29.36 -14.01 -12.17
C PHE A 518 30.57 -14.14 -11.24
N ALA A 519 31.10 -13.02 -10.74
CA ALA A 519 32.21 -13.04 -9.80
C ALA A 519 31.85 -13.73 -8.48
N ALA A 520 30.66 -13.45 -7.92
CA ALA A 520 30.20 -14.04 -6.67
C ALA A 520 29.95 -15.55 -6.79
N VAL A 521 29.35 -15.99 -7.90
CA VAL A 521 29.10 -17.41 -8.16
C VAL A 521 30.42 -18.16 -8.44
N GLN A 522 31.36 -17.59 -9.20
CA GLN A 522 32.69 -18.18 -9.38
C GLN A 522 33.44 -18.35 -8.04
N ALA A 523 33.35 -17.36 -7.15
CA ALA A 523 33.93 -17.45 -5.81
C ALA A 523 33.30 -18.59 -4.98
N GLN A 524 31.99 -18.82 -5.11
CA GLN A 524 31.29 -19.92 -4.42
C GLN A 524 31.55 -21.31 -5.05
N SER A 525 31.60 -21.41 -6.38
CA SER A 525 31.96 -22.64 -7.11
C SER A 525 33.35 -23.15 -6.75
N SER A 526 34.30 -22.24 -6.49
CA SER A 526 35.66 -22.56 -6.04
C SER A 526 35.72 -23.28 -4.68
N SER A 527 34.64 -23.24 -3.89
CA SER A 527 34.55 -23.84 -2.55
C SER A 527 33.64 -25.07 -2.46
N SER A 528 32.83 -25.35 -3.49
CA SER A 528 31.74 -26.35 -3.42
C SER A 528 31.63 -27.28 -4.64
N GLY A 529 32.45 -27.11 -5.68
CA GLY A 529 32.45 -27.98 -6.85
C GLY A 529 31.18 -27.89 -7.72
N GLN A 530 30.30 -26.91 -7.48
CA GLN A 530 29.11 -26.70 -8.30
C GLN A 530 29.42 -25.96 -9.60
N ALA A 531 28.85 -26.44 -10.72
CA ALA A 531 28.98 -25.84 -12.04
C ALA A 531 28.50 -24.38 -12.04
N THR A 532 29.28 -23.50 -12.70
CA THR A 532 28.89 -22.10 -12.92
C THR A 532 27.61 -22.05 -13.78
N PRO A 533 26.54 -21.36 -13.34
CA PRO A 533 25.33 -21.20 -14.13
C PRO A 533 25.62 -20.50 -15.45
N SER A 534 25.07 -21.01 -16.54
CA SER A 534 25.14 -20.40 -17.87
C SER A 534 24.23 -19.16 -17.95
N LEU A 535 24.59 -18.07 -17.28
CA LEU A 535 23.99 -16.75 -17.52
C LEU A 535 24.70 -16.00 -18.68
N GLN A 536 25.76 -16.58 -19.27
CA GLN A 536 26.66 -15.88 -20.19
C GLN A 536 26.13 -15.61 -21.60
N ASN A 537 24.90 -16.00 -21.95
CA ASN A 537 24.26 -15.67 -23.22
C ASN A 537 22.74 -15.52 -23.02
N ILE A 538 22.27 -14.30 -22.78
CA ILE A 538 20.84 -14.00 -22.65
C ILE A 538 20.29 -13.69 -24.05
N THR A 539 20.22 -14.71 -24.91
CA THR A 539 19.48 -14.62 -26.17
C THR A 539 18.06 -15.15 -25.98
N GLY A 540 17.12 -14.63 -26.77
CA GLY A 540 15.71 -14.96 -26.71
C GLY A 540 14.82 -13.75 -26.50
N THR A 541 13.54 -14.03 -26.31
CA THR A 541 12.50 -13.03 -26.03
C THR A 541 12.19 -13.05 -24.54
N PHE A 542 12.27 -11.89 -23.92
CA PHE A 542 12.09 -11.73 -22.49
C PHE A 542 11.02 -10.70 -22.18
N ASN A 543 10.24 -11.01 -21.16
CA ASN A 543 9.34 -10.08 -20.51
C ASN A 543 10.08 -9.43 -19.34
N LEU A 544 10.24 -8.11 -19.39
CA LEU A 544 10.85 -7.30 -18.36
C LEU A 544 9.78 -6.54 -17.59
N LYS A 545 9.83 -6.68 -16.27
CA LYS A 545 9.01 -5.95 -15.31
C LYS A 545 9.94 -5.13 -14.41
N LEU A 546 9.66 -3.84 -14.27
CA LEU A 546 10.36 -2.92 -13.39
C LEU A 546 9.37 -2.36 -12.39
N VAL A 547 9.72 -2.30 -11.11
CA VAL A 547 8.85 -1.83 -10.03
C VAL A 547 9.63 -0.92 -9.09
N VAL A 548 9.02 0.20 -8.71
CA VAL A 548 9.52 1.05 -7.63
C VAL A 548 8.49 1.15 -6.52
N SER A 549 8.93 0.98 -5.27
CA SER A 549 8.07 1.25 -4.13
C SER A 549 8.01 2.74 -3.82
N ASN A 550 6.96 3.17 -3.13
CA ASN A 550 6.87 4.48 -2.48
C ASN A 550 6.98 5.72 -3.39
N LEU A 551 6.91 5.55 -4.72
CA LEU A 551 6.85 6.66 -5.68
C LEU A 551 5.62 6.50 -6.55
N ALA A 552 4.88 7.60 -6.71
CA ALA A 552 3.84 7.69 -7.70
C ALA A 552 4.48 7.95 -9.07
N ILE A 553 4.29 7.03 -10.01
CA ILE A 553 4.68 7.14 -11.41
C ILE A 553 3.41 7.20 -12.27
N GLN A 554 3.44 8.01 -13.32
CA GLN A 554 2.37 8.05 -14.32
C GLN A 554 2.93 8.06 -15.74
N SER A 555 2.07 7.69 -16.68
CA SER A 555 2.29 7.75 -18.12
C SER A 555 1.02 8.29 -18.78
N GLN A 556 1.14 9.00 -19.90
CA GLN A 556 -0.03 9.35 -20.71
C GLN A 556 -0.51 8.15 -21.54
N GLU A 557 0.34 7.14 -21.72
CA GLU A 557 -0.02 5.88 -22.36
C GLU A 557 -0.89 5.05 -21.39
N SER A 558 -2.14 4.81 -21.79
CA SER A 558 -3.10 4.08 -20.97
C SER A 558 -2.59 2.66 -20.66
N GLY A 559 -2.60 2.30 -19.37
CA GLY A 559 -2.19 0.97 -18.92
C GLY A 559 -0.68 0.70 -18.92
N ALA A 560 0.16 1.65 -19.35
CA ALA A 560 1.61 1.46 -19.37
C ALA A 560 2.22 1.42 -17.97
N VAL A 561 1.65 2.19 -17.02
CA VAL A 561 2.05 2.17 -15.60
C VAL A 561 0.94 1.54 -14.77
N THR A 562 1.28 0.48 -14.03
CA THR A 562 0.32 -0.21 -13.15
C THR A 562 1.00 -0.65 -11.85
N GLY A 563 0.21 -1.15 -10.89
CA GLY A 563 0.72 -1.76 -9.67
C GLY A 563 1.27 -3.15 -9.93
N PHE A 564 2.55 -3.36 -9.63
CA PHE A 564 3.22 -4.64 -9.78
C PHE A 564 3.84 -5.09 -8.46
N SER A 565 4.03 -6.40 -8.36
CA SER A 565 4.83 -7.03 -7.31
C SER A 565 5.93 -7.88 -7.93
N ILE A 566 7.13 -7.79 -7.37
CA ILE A 566 8.25 -8.70 -7.62
C ILE A 566 8.65 -9.29 -6.28
N MET A 567 8.69 -10.61 -6.20
CA MET A 567 9.13 -11.38 -5.04
C MET A 567 10.31 -12.26 -5.45
N VAL A 568 11.45 -12.12 -4.76
CA VAL A 568 12.70 -12.82 -5.12
C VAL A 568 12.68 -14.25 -4.60
N GLY A 569 12.61 -15.26 -5.48
CA GLY A 569 12.60 -16.70 -5.15
C GLY A 569 13.63 -17.16 -4.09
N GLY A 570 13.24 -18.04 -3.14
CA GLY A 570 14.08 -18.52 -2.02
C GLY A 570 13.41 -18.64 -0.64
N SER A 571 14.21 -18.91 0.42
CA SER A 571 13.81 -18.71 1.83
C SER A 571 14.14 -17.28 2.29
N ASN A 572 13.27 -16.61 3.04
CA ASN A 572 13.37 -15.19 3.45
C ASN A 572 13.32 -14.20 2.26
N GLN A 573 12.32 -14.33 1.39
CA GLN A 573 12.19 -13.53 0.17
C GLN A 573 11.73 -12.09 0.47
N PRO A 574 12.49 -11.06 0.10
CA PRO A 574 11.94 -9.71 0.03
C PRO A 574 11.00 -9.61 -1.17
N ALA A 575 10.03 -8.70 -1.04
CA ALA A 575 9.16 -8.29 -2.13
C ALA A 575 9.27 -6.78 -2.32
N VAL A 576 9.18 -6.34 -3.57
CA VAL A 576 8.97 -4.95 -3.94
C VAL A 576 7.58 -4.82 -4.53
N ASN A 577 6.81 -3.92 -3.96
CA ASN A 577 5.47 -3.57 -4.41
C ASN A 577 5.44 -2.09 -4.74
N GLY A 578 4.80 -1.75 -5.85
CA GLY A 578 4.58 -0.37 -6.22
C GLY A 578 4.26 -0.20 -7.69
N GLN A 579 4.42 1.01 -8.18
CA GLN A 579 4.15 1.29 -9.58
C GLN A 579 5.35 0.93 -10.46
N GLY A 580 5.05 0.53 -11.68
CA GLY A 580 6.06 0.01 -12.57
C GLY A 580 5.57 -0.12 -14.00
N ILE A 581 6.47 -0.61 -14.85
CA ILE A 581 6.19 -0.88 -16.25
C ILE A 581 6.55 -2.33 -16.57
N GLN A 582 5.89 -2.87 -17.59
CA GLN A 582 6.16 -4.20 -18.10
C GLN A 582 6.17 -4.18 -19.62
N GLY A 583 7.08 -4.90 -20.24
CA GLY A 583 7.13 -5.04 -21.70
C GLY A 583 8.05 -6.15 -22.15
N ILE A 584 8.04 -6.40 -23.46
CA ILE A 584 8.74 -7.51 -24.10
C ILE A 584 9.90 -6.95 -24.92
N PHE A 585 11.07 -7.58 -24.83
CA PHE A 585 12.16 -7.32 -25.74
C PHE A 585 12.83 -8.61 -26.22
N THR A 586 13.37 -8.57 -27.44
CA THR A 586 14.08 -9.70 -28.06
C THR A 586 15.55 -9.34 -28.27
N VAL A 587 16.41 -10.26 -27.84
CA VAL A 587 17.88 -10.23 -28.03
C VAL A 587 18.28 -11.41 -28.94
N HIS A 588 19.06 -11.11 -29.98
CA HIS A 588 19.46 -12.07 -31.02
C HIS A 588 20.85 -12.67 -30.82
#